data_AF-A0A101U4X3-F1
#
_entry.id   AF-A0A101U4X3-F1
#
_cell.length_a   1.000
_cell.length_b   1.000
_cell.length_c   1.000
_cell.angle_alpha   90.00
_cell.angle_beta   90.00
_cell.angle_gamma   90.00
#
_symmetry.space_group_name_H-M   'P 1'
#
loop_
_entity.id
_entity.type
_entity.pdbx_description
1 polymer ?
#
loop_
_entity_poly.entity_id
_entity_poly.type
_entity_poly.pdbx_seq_one_letter_code
_entity_poly.pdbx_strand_id
1 'polypeptide(L)'
;MRTRTVVGIALSVGITVVAATTVNYASASSPAPESAPAVQEAAASLPQGGDVGGNGQTGGDELSNHGYGRDDDDRGRVYVNERTYSVEGGECIAVISSPATSFNVRNETDRRIEFFTGITCDNGAAIATIGRGDSSNAIPGTVVFDGTVVPFALVGSFRAVDRKHH
;
A
#
# COMPACT_ATOMS: atom_id res chain seq x y z
N MET A 1 -41.77 -33.41 38.68
CA MET A 1 -42.04 -32.85 37.34
C MET A 1 -41.88 -31.34 37.43
N ARG A 2 -40.96 -30.73 36.66
CA ARG A 2 -40.68 -29.29 36.70
C ARG A 2 -40.69 -28.79 35.26
N THR A 3 -41.80 -28.18 34.85
CA THR A 3 -42.02 -27.63 33.51
C THR A 3 -41.19 -26.37 33.36
N ARG A 4 -40.27 -26.36 32.38
CA ARG A 4 -39.51 -25.17 31.99
C ARG A 4 -40.22 -24.52 30.80
N THR A 5 -40.75 -23.32 31.03
CA THR A 5 -41.37 -22.49 29.99
C THR A 5 -40.28 -21.95 29.07
N VAL A 6 -40.40 -22.22 27.77
CA VAL A 6 -39.54 -21.67 26.71
C VAL A 6 -40.18 -20.38 26.20
N VAL A 7 -39.39 -19.31 26.12
CA VAL A 7 -39.79 -18.04 25.47
C VAL A 7 -38.87 -17.83 24.29
N GLY A 8 -39.41 -17.95 23.08
CA GLY A 8 -38.73 -17.65 21.83
C GLY A 8 -38.92 -16.18 21.46
N ILE A 9 -37.84 -15.48 21.13
CA ILE A 9 -37.88 -14.10 20.63
C ILE A 9 -37.50 -14.16 19.15
N ALA A 10 -38.49 -14.01 18.28
CA ALA A 10 -38.31 -13.84 16.85
C ALA A 10 -38.09 -12.36 16.56
N LEU A 11 -36.97 -12.00 15.93
CA LEU A 11 -36.75 -10.65 15.41
C LEU A 11 -36.58 -10.71 13.89
N SER A 12 -37.48 -9.99 13.24
CA SER A 12 -37.77 -9.95 11.81
C SER A 12 -36.74 -9.17 11.00
N VAL A 13 -36.57 -9.62 9.75
CA VAL A 13 -35.70 -9.09 8.69
C VAL A 13 -36.18 -7.72 8.21
N GLY A 14 -35.28 -6.74 8.09
CA GLY A 14 -35.50 -5.48 7.40
C GLY A 14 -34.70 -5.44 6.09
N ILE A 15 -35.38 -5.18 4.96
CA ILE A 15 -34.74 -4.98 3.65
C ILE A 15 -34.82 -3.50 3.33
N THR A 16 -33.68 -2.84 3.15
CA THR A 16 -33.60 -1.45 2.71
C THR A 16 -33.36 -1.38 1.20
N VAL A 17 -34.28 -0.76 0.45
CA VAL A 17 -34.11 -0.45 -0.97
C VAL A 17 -33.59 0.99 -1.10
N VAL A 18 -32.43 1.17 -1.72
CA VAL A 18 -31.87 2.50 -2.05
C VAL A 18 -32.30 2.88 -3.46
N ALA A 19 -32.87 4.08 -3.60
CA ALA A 19 -33.28 4.66 -4.88
C ALA A 19 -32.07 5.18 -5.66
N ALA A 20 -31.98 4.80 -6.94
CA ALA A 20 -30.96 5.29 -7.87
C ALA A 20 -31.37 6.66 -8.44
N THR A 21 -30.55 7.69 -8.25
CA THR A 21 -30.70 8.97 -8.94
C THR A 21 -29.97 8.91 -10.27
N THR A 22 -30.72 8.97 -11.38
CA THR A 22 -30.17 9.13 -12.73
C THR A 22 -29.84 10.59 -12.98
N VAL A 23 -28.57 10.92 -13.26
CA VAL A 23 -28.18 12.25 -13.75
C VAL A 23 -28.00 12.14 -15.26
N ASN A 24 -28.94 12.74 -16.00
CA ASN A 24 -28.77 13.01 -17.43
C ASN A 24 -27.89 14.26 -17.57
N TYR A 25 -26.74 14.17 -18.24
CA TYR A 25 -26.00 15.35 -18.69
C TYR A 25 -25.97 15.38 -20.20
N ALA A 26 -26.60 16.43 -20.75
CA ALA A 26 -26.69 16.70 -22.17
C ALA A 26 -25.36 17.24 -22.71
N SER A 27 -24.97 16.75 -23.88
CA SER A 27 -23.87 17.24 -24.68
C SER A 27 -24.24 18.56 -25.37
N ALA A 28 -23.37 19.57 -25.26
CA ALA A 28 -23.42 20.77 -26.08
C ALA A 28 -22.05 21.01 -26.71
N SER A 29 -22.01 20.99 -28.05
CA SER A 29 -20.85 21.29 -28.90
C SER A 29 -20.78 22.79 -29.21
N SER A 30 -19.59 23.36 -28.99
CA SER A 30 -18.84 24.56 -29.50
C SER A 30 -19.51 25.65 -30.36
N PRO A 31 -19.04 26.93 -30.29
CA PRO A 31 -17.83 27.35 -31.04
C PRO A 31 -16.84 28.28 -30.28
N ALA A 32 -15.57 28.23 -30.67
CA ALA A 32 -14.49 29.16 -30.27
C ALA A 32 -14.63 30.54 -30.96
N PRO A 33 -14.05 31.62 -30.42
CA PRO A 33 -12.70 32.00 -30.91
C PRO A 33 -11.73 32.65 -29.90
N GLU A 34 -10.45 32.38 -30.14
CA GLU A 34 -9.30 33.30 -30.26
C GLU A 34 -9.05 34.39 -29.20
N SER A 35 -8.09 34.12 -28.31
CA SER A 35 -6.93 35.00 -28.04
C SER A 35 -5.92 34.26 -27.16
N ALA A 36 -4.74 33.98 -27.71
CA ALA A 36 -3.65 33.26 -27.06
C ALA A 36 -2.88 34.13 -26.05
N PRO A 37 -2.43 33.54 -24.92
CA PRO A 37 -1.16 33.88 -24.32
C PRO A 37 -0.15 32.74 -24.55
N ALA A 38 1.12 33.14 -24.62
CA ALA A 38 2.26 32.32 -24.98
C ALA A 38 2.34 30.96 -24.26
N VAL A 39 2.60 29.92 -25.04
CA VAL A 39 2.93 28.58 -24.57
C VAL A 39 4.33 28.65 -23.96
N GLN A 40 4.43 28.58 -22.63
CA GLN A 40 5.63 28.03 -22.00
C GLN A 40 5.46 26.52 -22.01
N GLU A 41 6.36 25.87 -22.72
CA GLU A 41 6.49 24.43 -22.87
C GLU A 41 6.81 23.82 -21.48
N ALA A 42 5.76 23.60 -20.68
CA ALA A 42 5.85 22.74 -19.51
C ALA A 42 5.77 21.31 -20.01
N ALA A 43 6.94 20.71 -20.27
CA ALA A 43 7.09 19.31 -20.56
C ALA A 43 6.27 18.49 -19.54
N ALA A 44 5.32 17.71 -20.05
CA ALA A 44 4.59 16.71 -19.29
C ALA A 44 5.62 15.77 -18.65
N SER A 45 5.86 15.94 -17.35
CA SER A 45 6.54 14.94 -16.55
C SER A 45 5.53 13.82 -16.34
N LEU A 46 5.61 12.80 -17.19
CA LEU A 46 5.19 11.46 -16.81
C LEU A 46 5.75 11.18 -15.40
N PRO A 47 5.03 10.51 -14.49
CA PRO A 47 5.67 9.91 -13.34
C PRO A 47 6.56 8.78 -13.86
N GLN A 48 7.75 9.17 -14.30
CA GLN A 48 8.91 8.33 -14.47
C GLN A 48 9.12 7.66 -13.12
N GLY A 49 9.11 6.33 -13.11
CA GLY A 49 9.48 5.53 -11.96
C GLY A 49 10.80 6.05 -11.42
N GLY A 50 10.72 6.76 -10.30
CA GLY A 50 11.87 7.31 -9.62
C GLY A 50 12.41 6.25 -8.69
N ASP A 51 13.51 5.62 -9.09
CA ASP A 51 14.51 5.12 -8.17
C ASP A 51 14.97 6.30 -7.30
N VAL A 52 14.36 6.48 -6.13
CA VAL A 52 14.89 7.39 -5.10
C VAL A 52 16.01 6.63 -4.39
N GLY A 53 17.11 6.43 -5.12
CA GLY A 53 18.39 6.02 -4.59
C GLY A 53 19.32 7.22 -4.64
N GLY A 54 19.50 7.90 -3.52
CA GLY A 54 20.46 8.99 -3.43
C GLY A 54 20.66 9.49 -2.01
N ASN A 55 21.77 9.12 -1.39
CA ASN A 55 22.87 10.08 -1.25
C ASN A 55 24.18 9.38 -0.91
N GLY A 56 25.22 9.63 -1.72
CA GLY A 56 26.59 9.28 -1.41
C GLY A 56 27.15 10.19 -0.31
N GLN A 57 27.93 9.60 0.60
CA GLN A 57 28.87 10.33 1.44
C GLN A 57 30.26 9.75 1.19
N THR A 58 31.08 10.56 0.53
CA THR A 58 32.51 10.38 0.34
C THR A 58 33.21 10.50 1.69
N GLY A 59 33.86 9.43 2.14
CA GLY A 59 34.77 9.41 3.29
C GLY A 59 36.00 8.56 2.93
N GLY A 60 37.18 9.18 3.02
CA GLY A 60 38.44 8.67 2.50
C GLY A 60 39.02 7.45 3.23
N ASP A 61 39.88 6.77 2.46
CA ASP A 61 41.16 6.14 2.81
C ASP A 61 41.36 5.65 4.26
N GLU A 62 41.33 4.32 4.44
CA GLU A 62 42.51 3.51 4.80
C GLU A 62 42.14 2.02 5.06
N LEU A 63 42.86 1.12 4.37
CA LEU A 63 43.25 -0.24 4.79
C LEU A 63 42.16 -1.31 5.03
N SER A 64 42.00 -2.26 4.09
CA SER A 64 42.40 -3.68 4.28
C SER A 64 41.77 -4.64 3.26
N ASN A 65 42.63 -5.13 2.36
CA ASN A 65 42.82 -6.52 1.91
C ASN A 65 41.66 -7.54 2.06
N HIS A 66 41.13 -7.92 0.89
CA HIS A 66 40.59 -9.21 0.43
C HIS A 66 39.83 -10.13 1.41
N GLY A 67 38.51 -10.18 1.23
CA GLY A 67 37.65 -11.29 1.63
C GLY A 67 36.53 -11.50 0.60
N TYR A 68 36.53 -12.67 -0.03
CA TYR A 68 35.58 -13.07 -1.06
C TYR A 68 34.14 -13.22 -0.52
N GLY A 69 33.17 -12.72 -1.28
CA GLY A 69 31.84 -13.33 -1.45
C GLY A 69 30.83 -13.15 -0.33
N ARG A 70 29.83 -12.28 -0.58
CA ARG A 70 28.42 -12.66 -0.44
C ARG A 70 27.49 -11.57 -0.97
N ASP A 71 26.82 -11.89 -2.05
CA ASP A 71 25.53 -11.33 -2.44
C ASP A 71 24.49 -11.65 -1.34
N ASP A 72 24.58 -10.97 -0.19
CA ASP A 72 23.61 -11.01 0.92
C ASP A 72 22.69 -9.75 0.87
N ASP A 73 22.51 -9.16 -0.31
CA ASP A 73 21.69 -7.94 -0.52
C ASP A 73 20.19 -8.13 -0.21
N ASP A 74 19.75 -9.39 -0.08
CA ASP A 74 18.38 -9.74 0.28
C ASP A 74 18.09 -9.63 1.79
N ARG A 75 19.12 -9.61 2.64
CA ARG A 75 18.93 -9.49 4.10
C ARG A 75 18.56 -8.07 4.46
N GLY A 76 17.57 -7.90 5.34
CA GLY A 76 17.12 -6.58 5.77
C GLY A 76 16.13 -5.92 4.82
N ARG A 77 15.57 -6.66 3.87
CA ARG A 77 14.57 -6.15 2.93
C ARG A 77 13.17 -6.70 3.21
N VAL A 78 12.16 -5.92 2.84
CA VAL A 78 10.77 -6.37 2.76
C VAL A 78 10.38 -6.42 1.29
N TYR A 79 9.76 -7.51 0.86
CA TYR A 79 9.24 -7.65 -0.49
C TYR A 79 7.73 -7.54 -0.43
N VAL A 80 7.12 -6.62 -1.19
CA VAL A 80 5.66 -6.51 -1.34
C VAL A 80 5.33 -6.72 -2.81
N ASN A 81 4.66 -7.83 -3.14
CA ASN A 81 4.40 -8.24 -4.51
C ASN A 81 5.67 -8.13 -5.38
N GLU A 82 6.75 -8.75 -4.90
CA GLU A 82 8.08 -8.79 -5.56
C GLU A 82 8.85 -7.46 -5.59
N ARG A 83 8.24 -6.34 -5.15
CA ARG A 83 8.96 -5.06 -5.00
C ARG A 83 9.74 -5.01 -3.70
N THR A 84 11.01 -4.64 -3.78
CA THR A 84 11.93 -4.55 -2.63
C THR A 84 11.84 -3.20 -1.93
N TYR A 85 11.80 -3.22 -0.60
CA TYR A 85 11.78 -2.04 0.25
C TYR A 85 12.83 -2.15 1.36
N SER A 86 13.53 -1.05 1.62
CA SER A 86 14.36 -0.87 2.83
C SER A 86 13.49 -0.38 3.98
N VAL A 87 13.79 -0.81 5.21
CA VAL A 87 13.06 -0.41 6.43
C VAL A 87 13.96 0.28 7.46
N GLU A 88 15.04 0.90 6.98
CA GLU A 88 16.05 1.61 7.77
C GLU A 88 15.44 2.86 8.42
N GLY A 89 14.72 2.68 9.53
CA GLY A 89 14.11 3.77 10.28
C GLY A 89 12.78 3.43 10.94
N GLY A 90 12.17 2.28 10.62
CA GLY A 90 10.84 1.92 11.16
C GLY A 90 9.74 2.90 10.75
N GLU A 91 9.97 3.71 9.72
CA GLU A 91 9.01 4.64 9.16
C GLU A 91 7.87 3.91 8.45
N CYS A 92 6.76 4.65 8.25
CA CYS A 92 5.61 4.11 7.53
C CYS A 92 5.86 4.20 6.03
N ILE A 93 5.86 3.06 5.36
CA ILE A 93 6.10 2.95 3.92
C ILE A 93 4.77 2.66 3.24
N ALA A 94 4.32 3.58 2.39
CA ALA A 94 3.16 3.35 1.53
C ALA A 94 3.55 2.47 0.33
N VAL A 95 2.68 1.52 -0.01
CA VAL A 95 2.88 0.59 -1.12
C VAL A 95 1.68 0.60 -2.04
N ILE A 96 1.95 0.54 -3.34
CA ILE A 96 0.94 0.48 -4.39
C ILE A 96 1.26 -0.74 -5.25
N SER A 97 0.25 -1.54 -5.54
CA SER A 97 0.36 -2.67 -6.46
C SER A 97 -0.74 -2.60 -7.50
N SER A 98 -0.35 -2.73 -8.76
CA SER A 98 -1.26 -2.71 -9.92
C SER A 98 -0.74 -3.73 -10.94
N PRO A 99 -1.58 -4.61 -11.50
CA PRO A 99 -3.02 -4.78 -11.29
C PRO A 99 -3.37 -5.78 -10.15
N ALA A 100 -2.68 -5.70 -8.99
CA ALA A 100 -2.86 -6.69 -7.93
C ALA A 100 -4.19 -6.53 -7.18
N THR A 101 -4.77 -7.65 -6.74
CA THR A 101 -5.98 -7.69 -5.90
C THR A 101 -5.68 -7.92 -4.42
N SER A 102 -4.45 -8.28 -4.08
CA SER A 102 -3.96 -8.44 -2.72
C SER A 102 -2.45 -8.19 -2.63
N PHE A 103 -1.92 -8.12 -1.41
CA PHE A 103 -0.49 -8.04 -1.14
C PHE A 103 0.06 -9.39 -0.66
N ASN A 104 1.19 -9.78 -1.26
CA ASN A 104 2.05 -10.85 -0.77
C ASN A 104 3.32 -10.20 -0.22
N VAL A 105 3.57 -10.40 1.07
CA VAL A 105 4.65 -9.74 1.79
C VAL A 105 5.62 -10.78 2.31
N ARG A 106 6.90 -10.65 1.97
CA ARG A 106 8.00 -11.45 2.50
C ARG A 106 8.92 -10.55 3.31
N ASN A 107 9.20 -10.95 4.54
CA ASN A 107 10.02 -10.18 5.47
C ASN A 107 11.38 -10.85 5.68
N GLU A 108 12.40 -10.38 4.97
CA GLU A 108 13.80 -10.82 5.16
C GLU A 108 14.56 -9.94 6.16
N THR A 109 13.84 -9.06 6.88
CA THR A 109 14.40 -8.24 7.95
C THR A 109 14.45 -9.04 9.26
N ASP A 110 15.27 -8.58 10.21
CA ASP A 110 15.32 -9.11 11.57
C ASP A 110 14.19 -8.59 12.49
N ARG A 111 13.33 -7.70 11.96
CA ARG A 111 12.23 -7.03 12.67
C ARG A 111 10.90 -7.69 12.35
N ARG A 112 9.87 -7.31 13.11
CA ARG A 112 8.48 -7.67 12.78
C ARG A 112 7.91 -6.58 11.88
N ILE A 113 7.15 -6.97 10.86
CA ILE A 113 6.43 -6.03 10.00
C ILE A 113 4.97 -5.98 10.43
N GLU A 114 4.46 -4.77 10.61
CA GLU A 114 3.04 -4.49 10.76
C GLU A 114 2.52 -3.90 9.46
N PHE A 115 1.49 -4.51 8.89
CA PHE A 115 0.86 -4.08 7.64
C PHE A 115 -0.52 -3.47 7.92
N PHE A 116 -0.89 -2.44 7.16
CA PHE A 116 -2.10 -1.65 7.35
C PHE A 116 -2.84 -1.46 6.02
N THR A 117 -4.16 -1.29 6.10
CA THR A 117 -4.94 -0.76 4.98
C THR A 117 -4.71 0.73 4.82
N GLY A 118 -4.56 1.20 3.59
CA GLY A 118 -4.36 2.62 3.29
C GLY A 118 -2.90 3.06 3.35
N ILE A 119 -2.66 4.33 3.00
CA ILE A 119 -1.31 4.89 2.81
C ILE A 119 -0.55 5.21 4.10
N THR A 120 -1.22 5.17 5.25
CA THR A 120 -0.63 5.53 6.55
C THR A 120 -0.79 4.42 7.59
N CYS A 121 0.17 4.36 8.51
CA CYS A 121 0.29 3.35 9.57
C CYS A 121 -0.36 3.79 10.89
N ASP A 122 -1.23 4.81 10.83
CA ASP A 122 -2.02 5.36 11.94
C ASP A 122 -3.52 5.04 11.82
N ASN A 123 -3.94 4.35 10.75
CA ASN A 123 -5.34 3.95 10.48
C ASN A 123 -5.89 2.86 11.43
N GLY A 124 -5.33 2.70 12.63
CA GLY A 124 -5.75 1.72 13.63
C GLY A 124 -4.78 0.54 13.78
N ALA A 125 -5.32 -0.64 14.08
CA ALA A 125 -4.54 -1.85 14.29
C ALA A 125 -4.00 -2.42 12.96
N ALA A 126 -2.81 -3.01 13.02
CA ALA A 126 -2.26 -3.74 11.88
C ALA A 126 -3.20 -4.89 11.49
N ILE A 127 -3.48 -5.01 10.18
CA ILE A 127 -4.31 -6.07 9.62
C ILE A 127 -3.54 -7.38 9.43
N ALA A 128 -2.21 -7.28 9.36
CA ALA A 128 -1.31 -8.41 9.31
C ALA A 128 -0.04 -8.08 10.09
N THR A 129 0.52 -9.10 10.72
CA THR A 129 1.79 -9.03 11.44
C THR A 129 2.66 -10.15 10.93
N ILE A 130 3.83 -9.80 10.40
CA ILE A 130 4.72 -10.75 9.73
C ILE A 130 6.00 -10.85 10.54
N GLY A 131 6.34 -12.08 10.92
CA GLY A 131 7.54 -12.38 11.70
C GLY A 131 8.83 -12.19 10.90
N ARG A 132 9.96 -12.23 11.61
CA ARG A 132 11.30 -12.25 11.00
C ARG A 132 11.45 -13.49 10.12
N GLY A 133 11.89 -13.31 8.87
CA GLY A 133 12.09 -14.40 7.91
C GLY A 133 10.79 -15.08 7.47
N ASP A 134 9.64 -14.44 7.71
CA ASP A 134 8.33 -15.01 7.45
C ASP A 134 7.64 -14.31 6.27
N SER A 135 6.52 -14.87 5.81
CA SER A 135 5.71 -14.31 4.74
C SER A 135 4.23 -14.38 5.03
N SER A 136 3.47 -13.46 4.45
CA SER A 136 2.02 -13.48 4.48
C SER A 136 1.46 -13.15 3.11
N ASN A 137 0.41 -13.86 2.72
CA ASN A 137 -0.17 -13.79 1.38
C ASN A 137 -1.64 -13.35 1.47
N ALA A 138 -2.16 -12.84 0.36
CA ALA A 138 -3.54 -12.40 0.25
C ALA A 138 -3.96 -11.34 1.28
N ILE A 139 -3.02 -10.48 1.70
CA ILE A 139 -3.32 -9.36 2.59
C ILE A 139 -4.18 -8.35 1.82
N PRO A 140 -5.35 -7.94 2.34
CA PRO A 140 -6.20 -6.98 1.66
C PRO A 140 -5.58 -5.57 1.70
N GLY A 141 -5.97 -4.74 0.75
CA GLY A 141 -5.60 -3.33 0.71
C GLY A 141 -6.79 -2.45 0.34
N THR A 142 -6.54 -1.15 0.28
CA THR A 142 -7.51 -0.16 -0.19
C THR A 142 -7.48 -0.14 -1.72
N VAL A 143 -8.61 -0.48 -2.33
CA VAL A 143 -8.77 -0.40 -3.78
C VAL A 143 -8.87 1.05 -4.24
N VAL A 144 -8.22 1.38 -5.36
CA VAL A 144 -8.29 2.69 -5.98
C VAL A 144 -8.90 2.55 -7.37
N PHE A 145 -9.84 3.45 -7.68
CA PHE A 145 -10.58 3.51 -8.94
C PHE A 145 -10.20 4.77 -9.71
N ASP A 146 -10.04 4.64 -11.02
CA ASP A 146 -9.78 5.75 -11.94
C ASP A 146 -11.05 6.07 -12.73
N GLY A 147 -12.16 6.26 -12.01
CA GLY A 147 -13.49 6.47 -12.60
C GLY A 147 -14.14 5.25 -13.28
N THR A 148 -13.49 4.08 -13.24
CA THR A 148 -14.03 2.81 -13.77
C THR A 148 -14.56 1.90 -12.65
N VAL A 149 -15.33 0.86 -13.00
CA VAL A 149 -15.85 -0.14 -12.05
C VAL A 149 -14.77 -1.14 -11.63
N VAL A 150 -13.66 -1.22 -12.36
CA VAL A 150 -12.56 -2.14 -12.10
C VAL A 150 -11.46 -1.40 -11.33
N PRO A 151 -11.00 -1.90 -10.18
CA PRO A 151 -9.92 -1.26 -9.46
C PRO A 151 -8.64 -1.34 -10.29
N PHE A 152 -7.93 -0.22 -10.44
CA PHE A 152 -6.68 -0.19 -11.20
C PHE A 152 -5.46 -0.43 -10.30
N ALA A 153 -5.57 -0.16 -9.00
CA ALA A 153 -4.50 -0.35 -8.04
C ALA A 153 -5.03 -0.73 -6.65
N LEU A 154 -4.15 -1.37 -5.89
CA LEU A 154 -4.31 -1.67 -4.49
C LEU A 154 -3.26 -0.90 -3.69
N VAL A 155 -3.68 -0.29 -2.58
CA VAL A 155 -2.83 0.54 -1.74
C VAL A 155 -2.83 0.02 -0.30
N GLY A 156 -1.66 0.00 0.29
CA GLY A 156 -1.45 -0.37 1.68
C GLY A 156 -0.25 0.37 2.23
N SER A 157 0.09 0.07 3.48
CA SER A 157 1.32 0.56 4.08
C SER A 157 1.84 -0.43 5.10
N PHE A 158 3.12 -0.33 5.42
CA PHE A 158 3.72 -1.15 6.45
C PHE A 158 4.80 -0.39 7.21
N ARG A 159 5.13 -0.86 8.41
CA ARG A 159 6.29 -0.40 9.17
C ARG A 159 7.01 -1.56 9.83
N ALA A 160 8.31 -1.41 10.01
CA ALA A 160 9.09 -2.34 10.82
C ALA A 160 9.05 -1.91 12.29
N VAL A 161 8.69 -2.84 13.18
CA VAL A 161 8.69 -2.63 14.62
C VAL A 161 9.80 -3.45 15.28
N ASP A 162 10.67 -2.75 16.01
CA ASP A 162 11.71 -3.37 16.81
C ASP A 162 11.10 -4.10 18.02
N ARG A 163 11.72 -5.20 18.42
CA ARG A 163 11.53 -5.70 19.76
C ARG A 163 12.32 -4.77 20.68
N LYS A 164 11.64 -3.90 21.43
CA LYS A 164 12.30 -3.28 22.57
C LYS A 164 12.79 -4.41 23.47
N HIS A 165 14.10 -4.53 23.63
CA HIS A 165 14.67 -5.28 24.74
C HIS A 165 14.27 -4.53 26.00
N HIS A 166 13.31 -5.09 26.72
CA HIS A 166 13.01 -4.72 28.10
C HIS A 166 14.01 -5.41 29.03
#